data_AF-A0A847I0S2-F1
#
_entry.id   AF-A0A847I0S2-F1
#
_cell.length_a   1.000
_cell.length_b   1.000
_cell.length_c   1.000
_cell.angle_alpha   90.00
_cell.angle_beta   90.00
_cell.angle_gamma   90.00
#
_symmetry.space_group_name_H-M   'P 1'
#
loop_
_entity.id
_entity.type
_entity.pdbx_description
1 polymer ?
#
loop_
_entity_poly.entity_id
_entity_poly.type
_entity_poly.pdbx_seq_one_letter_code
_entity_poly.pdbx_strand_id
1 'polypeptide(L)'
;MKGERPGTRQTPDGYGDAAPGVMPEFSQDMLAEIIRRLVAALTPRAIYFFGSHAYGTPHRDSDIDLLIVLDHIDSIMDVARRGYGALFGLGLPIELHFIT
;
A
#
# COMPACT_ATOMS: atom_id res chain seq x y z
N MET A 1 42.89 -20.89 -9.51
CA MET A 1 43.42 -19.56 -9.85
C MET A 1 42.27 -18.68 -10.31
N LYS A 2 42.29 -17.41 -9.89
CA LYS A 2 41.26 -16.37 -10.07
C LYS A 2 40.80 -16.21 -11.53
N GLY A 3 39.52 -15.89 -11.71
CA GLY A 3 38.99 -15.17 -12.86
C GLY A 3 37.85 -14.28 -12.38
N GLU A 4 38.08 -12.96 -12.41
CA GLU A 4 37.22 -11.90 -11.87
C GLU A 4 35.83 -11.84 -12.52
N ARG A 5 34.81 -11.47 -11.72
CA ARG A 5 33.46 -11.16 -12.22
C ARG A 5 33.49 -9.78 -12.92
N PRO A 6 32.84 -9.59 -14.08
CA PRO A 6 32.69 -8.26 -14.64
C PRO A 6 31.70 -7.45 -13.80
N GLY A 7 32.08 -6.22 -13.47
CA GLY A 7 31.36 -5.31 -12.59
C GLY A 7 29.93 -5.04 -13.05
N THR A 8 29.00 -5.12 -12.11
CA THR A 8 27.65 -4.60 -12.26
C THR A 8 27.72 -3.08 -12.43
N ARG A 9 27.31 -2.62 -13.62
CA ARG A 9 27.06 -1.21 -13.92
C ARG A 9 26.01 -0.71 -12.93
N GLN A 10 26.39 0.20 -12.04
CA GLN A 10 25.42 0.98 -11.26
C GLN A 10 24.62 1.82 -12.26
N THR A 11 23.32 1.57 -12.32
CA THR A 11 22.36 2.46 -12.99
C THR A 11 22.02 3.59 -12.03
N PRO A 12 22.10 4.86 -12.45
CA PRO A 12 21.73 5.97 -11.61
C PRO A 12 20.21 6.04 -11.47
N ASP A 13 19.81 6.44 -10.27
CA ASP A 13 18.45 6.63 -9.77
C ASP A 13 17.48 7.19 -10.82
N GLY A 14 16.29 6.58 -10.89
CA GLY A 14 15.15 7.12 -11.64
C GLY A 14 14.49 6.12 -12.58
N TYR A 15 13.55 5.35 -12.04
CA TYR A 15 12.47 4.64 -12.76
C TYR A 15 12.91 3.91 -14.06
N GLY A 16 13.62 2.79 -13.92
CA GLY A 16 14.04 1.93 -15.02
C GLY A 16 13.40 0.54 -14.97
N ASP A 17 12.70 0.18 -16.04
CA ASP A 17 12.45 -1.20 -16.49
C ASP A 17 11.72 -2.16 -15.53
N ALA A 18 10.56 -1.77 -15.02
CA ALA A 18 9.62 -2.77 -14.52
C ALA A 18 9.05 -3.54 -15.72
N ALA A 19 9.56 -4.75 -15.97
CA ALA A 19 8.97 -5.70 -16.90
C ALA A 19 7.44 -5.78 -16.68
N PRO A 20 6.62 -5.93 -17.75
CA PRO A 20 5.17 -6.00 -17.61
C PRO A 20 4.83 -7.18 -16.70
N GLY A 21 4.27 -6.86 -15.53
CA GLY A 21 4.01 -7.83 -14.47
C GLY A 21 4.91 -7.70 -13.25
N VAL A 22 5.70 -6.63 -13.07
CA VAL A 22 6.39 -6.34 -11.80
C VAL A 22 5.64 -5.27 -10.98
N MET A 23 4.75 -5.71 -10.09
CA MET A 23 4.21 -4.83 -9.05
C MET A 23 5.34 -4.46 -8.08
N PRO A 24 5.50 -3.18 -7.72
CA PRO A 24 6.49 -2.78 -6.73
C PRO A 24 6.23 -3.56 -5.43
N GLU A 25 7.29 -4.10 -4.83
CA GLU A 25 7.22 -4.70 -3.50
C GLU A 25 6.60 -3.67 -2.55
N PHE A 26 5.60 -4.10 -1.78
CA PHE A 26 4.93 -3.24 -0.81
C PHE A 26 5.96 -2.69 0.20
N SER A 27 6.17 -1.37 0.19
CA SER A 27 7.17 -0.71 1.03
C SER A 27 6.55 0.04 2.21
N GLN A 28 7.35 0.34 3.22
CA GLN A 28 6.90 1.18 4.34
C GLN A 28 6.50 2.59 3.88
N ASP A 29 7.16 3.14 2.86
CA ASP A 29 6.80 4.45 2.30
C ASP A 29 5.42 4.43 1.65
N MET A 30 5.08 3.34 0.96
CA MET A 30 3.74 3.14 0.40
C MET A 30 2.69 3.03 1.50
N LEU A 31 2.95 2.26 2.57
CA LEU A 31 2.06 2.18 3.73
C LEU A 31 1.88 3.56 4.38
N ALA A 32 2.95 4.33 4.56
CA ALA A 32 2.90 5.66 5.13
C ALA A 32 2.04 6.61 4.30
N GLU A 33 2.16 6.57 2.96
CA GLU A 33 1.34 7.37 2.06
C GLU A 33 -0.14 6.96 2.12
N ILE A 34 -0.45 5.66 2.15
CA ILE A 34 -1.81 5.14 2.32
C ILE A 34 -2.42 5.68 3.63
N ILE A 35 -1.71 5.53 4.74
CA ILE A 35 -2.15 6.02 6.06
C ILE A 35 -2.39 7.53 6.02
N ARG A 36 -1.44 8.31 5.46
CA ARG A 36 -1.56 9.77 5.36
C ARG A 36 -2.84 10.18 4.63
N ARG A 37 -3.13 9.54 3.49
CA ARG A 37 -4.33 9.86 2.69
C ARG A 37 -5.62 9.48 3.41
N LEU A 38 -5.66 8.32 4.07
CA LEU A 38 -6.83 7.88 4.81
C LEU A 38 -7.11 8.75 6.03
N VAL A 39 -6.06 9.15 6.76
CA VAL A 39 -6.20 10.09 7.89
C VAL A 39 -6.78 11.42 7.44
N ALA A 40 -6.25 11.99 6.34
CA ALA A 40 -6.76 13.24 5.78
C ALA A 40 -8.20 13.13 5.25
N ALA A 41 -8.57 11.97 4.70
CA ALA A 41 -9.87 11.78 4.08
C ALA A 41 -10.98 11.40 5.07
N LEU A 42 -10.67 10.72 6.18
CA LEU A 42 -11.67 10.08 7.05
C LEU A 42 -11.59 10.48 8.53
N THR A 43 -10.48 11.07 8.99
CA THR A 43 -10.25 11.39 10.41
C THR A 43 -10.54 10.19 11.35
N PRO A 44 -9.91 9.02 11.12
CA PRO A 44 -10.21 7.83 11.91
C PRO A 44 -9.64 7.92 13.33
N ARG A 45 -10.29 7.22 14.25
CA ARG A 45 -9.79 6.98 15.61
C ARG A 45 -8.58 6.07 15.61
N ALA A 46 -8.60 5.04 14.76
CA ALA A 46 -7.50 4.11 14.58
C ALA A 46 -7.50 3.49 13.17
N ILE A 47 -6.31 3.08 12.72
CA ILE A 47 -6.12 2.28 11.51
C ILE A 47 -5.29 1.05 11.91
N TYR A 48 -5.79 -0.14 11.61
CA TYR A 48 -5.04 -1.38 11.77
C TYR A 48 -4.70 -1.97 10.42
N PHE A 49 -3.43 -2.30 10.24
CA PHE A 49 -2.94 -3.07 9.11
C PHE A 49 -2.87 -4.54 9.51
N PHE A 50 -3.55 -5.39 8.76
CA PHE A 50 -3.65 -6.82 9.06
C PHE A 50 -3.60 -7.63 7.77
N GLY A 51 -3.90 -8.92 7.86
CA GLY A 51 -3.91 -9.80 6.71
C GLY A 51 -2.52 -10.30 6.32
N SER A 52 -2.43 -10.86 5.12
CA SER A 52 -1.25 -11.61 4.67
C SER A 52 0.02 -10.75 4.55
N HIS A 53 -0.12 -9.46 4.24
CA HIS A 53 1.01 -8.52 4.16
C HIS A 53 1.56 -8.08 5.53
N ALA A 54 0.82 -8.26 6.62
CA ALA A 54 1.27 -7.86 7.96
C ALA A 54 2.36 -8.79 8.55
N TYR A 55 2.52 -10.01 8.01
CA TYR A 55 3.39 -11.06 8.57
C TYR A 55 4.74 -11.26 7.84
N GLY A 56 5.13 -10.34 6.94
CA GLY A 56 6.54 -10.17 6.56
C GLY A 56 7.02 -10.86 5.28
N THR A 57 6.18 -11.59 4.54
CA THR A 57 6.53 -12.01 3.16
C THR A 57 5.39 -11.67 2.20
N PRO A 58 5.38 -10.46 1.63
CA PRO A 58 4.39 -10.04 0.63
C PRO A 58 4.36 -11.02 -0.55
N HIS A 59 3.24 -11.70 -0.77
CA HIS A 59 3.00 -12.38 -2.04
C HIS A 59 2.43 -11.36 -3.03
N ARG A 60 2.81 -11.49 -4.31
CA ARG A 60 2.47 -10.53 -5.37
C ARG A 60 0.98 -10.32 -5.61
N ASP A 61 0.17 -11.27 -5.18
CA ASP A 61 -1.23 -11.38 -5.55
C ASP A 61 -2.19 -11.12 -4.38
N SER A 62 -1.69 -10.67 -3.22
CA SER A 62 -2.53 -10.46 -2.03
C SER A 62 -2.94 -8.99 -1.87
N ASP A 63 -4.21 -8.79 -1.51
CA ASP A 63 -4.77 -7.48 -1.17
C ASP A 63 -4.15 -6.93 0.13
N ILE A 64 -4.02 -5.61 0.23
CA ILE A 64 -3.62 -4.87 1.45
C ILE A 64 -4.86 -4.63 2.29
N ASP A 65 -4.96 -5.31 3.43
CA ASP A 65 -6.12 -5.24 4.31
C ASP A 65 -5.98 -4.15 5.38
N LEU A 66 -6.90 -3.19 5.41
CA LEU A 66 -6.94 -2.13 6.41
C LEU A 66 -8.29 -2.07 7.13
N LEU A 67 -8.24 -2.00 8.46
CA LEU A 67 -9.40 -1.78 9.32
C LEU A 67 -9.38 -0.34 9.79
N ILE A 68 -10.39 0.40 9.39
CA ILE A 68 -10.58 1.81 9.72
C ILE A 68 -11.62 1.90 10.83
N VAL A 69 -11.20 2.43 11.97
CA VAL A 69 -12.08 2.63 13.13
C VAL A 69 -12.47 4.09 13.20
N LEU A 70 -13.77 4.37 13.12
CA LEU A 70 -14.36 5.71 13.12
C LEU A 70 -15.21 5.91 14.37
N ASP A 71 -15.36 7.13 14.88
CA ASP A 71 -16.23 7.36 16.05
C ASP A 71 -17.72 7.17 15.69
N HIS A 72 -18.09 7.43 14.44
CA HIS A 72 -19.44 7.29 13.90
C HIS A 72 -19.40 7.11 12.38
N ILE A 73 -20.42 6.44 11.83
CA ILE A 73 -20.63 6.30 10.39
C ILE A 73 -22.07 6.67 10.07
N ASP A 74 -22.28 7.86 9.49
CA ASP A 74 -23.60 8.29 9.04
C ASP A 74 -24.01 7.60 7.72
N SER A 75 -23.03 7.33 6.86
CA SER A 75 -23.24 6.66 5.56
C SER A 75 -22.02 5.83 5.19
N ILE A 76 -22.21 4.51 5.12
CA ILE A 76 -21.16 3.59 4.69
C ILE A 76 -20.70 3.89 3.25
N MET A 77 -21.61 4.34 2.40
CA MET A 77 -21.31 4.67 1.01
C MET A 77 -20.43 5.92 0.90
N ASP A 78 -20.69 6.96 1.71
CA ASP A 78 -19.84 8.16 1.69
C ASP A 78 -18.45 7.87 2.24
N VAL A 79 -18.36 7.14 3.35
CA VAL A 79 -17.09 6.71 3.95
C VAL A 79 -16.28 5.87 2.95
N ALA A 80 -16.90 4.88 2.33
CA ALA A 80 -16.24 4.06 1.31
C ALA A 80 -15.78 4.90 0.12
N ARG A 81 -16.63 5.79 -0.40
CA ARG A 81 -16.29 6.67 -1.53
C ARG A 81 -15.10 7.58 -1.21
N ARG A 82 -15.06 8.16 -0.01
CA ARG A 82 -13.94 9.00 0.46
C ARG A 82 -12.67 8.19 0.67
N GLY A 83 -12.78 7.02 1.30
CA GLY A 83 -11.65 6.12 1.57
C GLY A 83 -10.99 5.62 0.29
N TYR A 84 -11.74 4.90 -0.55
CA TYR A 84 -11.22 4.40 -1.83
C TYR A 84 -10.85 5.53 -2.78
N GLY A 85 -11.60 6.64 -2.78
CA GLY A 85 -11.28 7.82 -3.58
C GLY A 85 -9.94 8.46 -3.21
N ALA A 86 -9.58 8.49 -1.92
CA ALA A 86 -8.29 9.01 -1.47
C ALA A 86 -7.11 8.14 -1.95
N LEU A 87 -7.34 6.84 -2.14
CA LEU A 87 -6.32 5.88 -2.57
C LEU A 87 -6.19 5.77 -4.09
N PHE A 88 -7.05 6.46 -4.85
CA PHE A 88 -7.00 6.46 -6.30
C PHE A 88 -5.62 6.91 -6.83
N GLY A 89 -5.14 6.24 -7.88
CA GLY A 89 -3.85 6.52 -8.51
C GLY A 89 -2.65 5.81 -7.87
N LEU A 90 -2.82 5.06 -6.78
CA LEU A 90 -1.73 4.25 -6.20
C LEU A 90 -1.48 2.94 -6.96
N GLY A 91 -2.48 2.42 -7.68
CA GLY A 91 -2.36 1.15 -8.42
C GLY A 91 -2.20 -0.07 -7.51
N LEU A 92 -2.62 0.03 -6.25
CA LEU A 92 -2.49 -1.03 -5.26
C LEU A 92 -3.82 -1.72 -5.01
N PRO A 93 -3.82 -3.05 -4.82
CA PRO A 93 -4.99 -3.78 -4.38
C PRO A 93 -5.18 -3.55 -2.88
N ILE A 94 -6.03 -2.60 -2.48
CA ILE A 94 -6.28 -2.26 -1.07
C ILE A 94 -7.74 -2.56 -0.76
N GLU A 95 -7.99 -3.32 0.30
CA GLU A 95 -9.32 -3.58 0.86
C GLU A 95 -9.51 -2.78 2.16
N LEU A 96 -10.62 -2.03 2.24
CA LEU A 96 -10.98 -1.22 3.40
C LEU A 96 -12.20 -1.81 4.12
N HIS A 97 -12.01 -2.14 5.39
CA HIS A 97 -13.08 -2.48 6.33
C HIS A 97 -13.34 -1.33 7.28
N PHE A 98 -14.60 -1.02 7.56
CA PHE A 98 -15.00 0.09 8.42
C PHE A 98 -15.77 -0.43 9.63
N ILE A 99 -15.39 0.01 10.83
CA ILE A 99 -16.10 -0.26 12.08
C ILE A 99 -16.20 1.01 12.93
N THR A 100 -17.12 1.01 13.90
CA THR A 100 -17.28 2.06 14.91
C THR A 100 -16.87 1.58 16.30
#